data_AF-A0A7C9L0V9-F1
#
_entry.id   AF-A0A7C9L0V9-F1
#
_cell.length_a   1.000
_cell.length_b   1.000
_cell.length_c   1.000
_cell.angle_alpha   90.00
_cell.angle_beta   90.00
_cell.angle_gamma   90.00
#
_symmetry.space_group_name_H-M   'P 1'
#
loop_
_entity.id
_entity.type
_entity.pdbx_description
1 polymer ?
#
loop_
_entity_poly.entity_id
_entity_poly.type
_entity_poly.pdbx_seq_one_letter_code
_entity_poly.pdbx_strand_id
1 'polypeptide(L)'
;MGTGAITQYVDVAQLVLYLFWAFFAGLIYYLTVESKREGFPLETDRADGSIRFDNGIAGMPTPKVYKTEFHGDFVAPHGRDRQELPVQGRSLSGLPSMPLEPTGNPMTSGIGPGAFTQRSNKPDMTAEGHARIVPLREAAGFSLAEQDLDPRGLPVLGADGQTGGRVTDVWVDRSEHLIRYLEVQTNGGRSVLVPMNFARVRRDRIKGNRVTIEAVLAGQLEGVPGLASPSQISRLEEEVVMGYFGAGTLFATPDRREPLL
;
A
#
# COMPACT_ATOMS: atom_id res chain seq x y z
N MET A 1 -14.27 -25.54 56.32
CA MET A 1 -14.37 -24.82 55.04
C MET A 1 -13.10 -25.08 54.26
N GLY A 2 -13.19 -25.53 53.01
CA GLY A 2 -12.02 -25.74 52.17
C GLY A 2 -11.36 -24.40 51.80
N THR A 3 -10.06 -24.41 51.52
CA THR A 3 -9.32 -23.23 51.09
C THR A 3 -9.98 -22.61 49.85
N GLY A 4 -10.33 -21.32 49.90
CA GLY A 4 -10.91 -20.60 48.77
C GLY A 4 -12.44 -20.61 48.66
N ALA A 5 -13.17 -21.28 49.55
CA ALA A 5 -14.63 -21.22 49.59
C ALA A 5 -15.13 -19.89 50.21
N ILE A 6 -16.11 -19.26 49.57
CA ILE A 6 -16.75 -18.00 50.02
C ILE A 6 -18.20 -18.27 50.48
N THR A 7 -18.94 -19.10 49.74
CA THR A 7 -20.26 -19.64 50.16
C THR A 7 -20.33 -21.14 49.92
N GLN A 8 -21.52 -21.75 50.06
CA GLN A 8 -21.72 -23.18 49.76
C GLN A 8 -21.48 -23.54 48.27
N TYR A 9 -21.64 -22.57 47.36
CA TYR A 9 -21.51 -22.76 45.90
C TYR A 9 -20.61 -21.74 45.21
N VAL A 10 -19.93 -20.85 45.95
CA VAL A 10 -19.04 -19.82 45.41
C VAL A 10 -17.65 -19.97 46.00
N ASP A 11 -16.65 -20.02 45.12
CA ASP A 11 -15.23 -20.01 45.48
C ASP A 11 -14.46 -18.91 44.73
N VAL A 12 -13.22 -18.67 45.16
CA VAL A 12 -12.34 -17.64 44.58
C VAL A 12 -12.06 -17.89 43.09
N ALA A 13 -11.91 -19.13 42.66
CA ALA A 13 -11.61 -19.44 41.25
C ALA A 13 -12.79 -19.08 40.35
N GLN A 14 -14.02 -19.34 40.78
CA GLN A 14 -15.24 -18.93 40.08
C GLN A 14 -15.34 -17.41 39.94
N LEU A 15 -15.06 -16.65 41.01
CA LEU A 15 -15.09 -15.18 40.94
C LEU A 15 -14.01 -14.62 39.99
N VAL A 16 -12.80 -15.18 40.02
CA VAL A 16 -11.71 -14.78 39.13
C VAL A 16 -12.09 -15.07 37.67
N LEU A 17 -12.76 -16.19 37.39
CA LEU A 17 -13.25 -16.52 36.05
C LEU A 17 -14.29 -15.49 35.55
N TYR A 18 -15.25 -15.10 36.38
CA TYR A 18 -16.23 -14.08 35.97
C TYR A 18 -15.61 -12.70 35.81
N LEU A 19 -14.63 -12.34 36.65
CA LEU A 19 -13.86 -11.12 36.49
C LEU A 19 -13.08 -11.11 35.17
N PHE A 20 -12.45 -12.24 34.81
CA PHE A 20 -11.80 -12.40 33.52
C PHE A 20 -12.79 -12.20 32.37
N TRP A 21 -13.97 -12.81 32.41
CA TRP A 21 -14.98 -12.64 31.35
C TRP A 21 -15.46 -11.19 31.23
N ALA A 22 -15.67 -10.50 32.35
CA ALA A 22 -16.04 -9.08 32.34
C ALA A 22 -14.93 -8.21 31.74
N PHE A 23 -13.67 -8.43 32.15
CA PHE A 23 -12.51 -7.76 31.56
C PHE A 23 -12.39 -8.05 30.07
N PHE A 24 -12.51 -9.30 29.66
CA PHE A 24 -12.38 -9.71 28.26
C PHE A 24 -13.47 -9.10 27.38
N ALA A 25 -14.72 -9.08 27.85
CA ALA A 25 -15.81 -8.38 27.16
C ALA A 25 -15.53 -6.87 27.04
N GLY A 26 -14.99 -6.25 28.10
CA GLY A 26 -14.54 -4.86 28.07
C GLY A 26 -13.40 -4.61 27.08
N LEU A 27 -12.44 -5.54 26.97
CA LEU A 27 -11.35 -5.49 26.01
C LEU A 27 -11.87 -5.61 24.56
N ILE A 28 -12.81 -6.52 24.30
CA ILE A 28 -13.46 -6.63 22.98
C ILE A 28 -14.13 -5.30 22.62
N TYR A 29 -14.89 -4.71 23.55
CA TYR A 29 -15.53 -3.41 23.32
C TYR A 29 -14.49 -2.32 23.01
N TYR A 30 -13.45 -2.20 23.82
CA TYR A 30 -12.38 -1.22 23.63
C TYR A 30 -11.70 -1.37 22.26
N LEU A 31 -11.28 -2.59 21.89
CA LEU A 31 -10.62 -2.86 20.62
C LEU A 31 -11.55 -2.64 19.42
N THR A 32 -12.84 -2.93 19.57
CA THR A 32 -13.86 -2.69 18.53
C THR A 32 -14.08 -1.19 18.29
N VAL A 33 -13.91 -0.35 19.31
CA VAL A 33 -14.00 1.10 19.16
C VAL A 33 -12.69 1.68 18.61
N GLU A 34 -11.53 1.23 19.11
CA GLU A 34 -10.22 1.67 18.61
C GLU A 34 -9.97 1.27 17.14
N SER A 35 -10.53 0.15 16.66
CA SER A 35 -10.39 -0.28 15.27
C SER A 35 -11.07 0.65 14.26
N LYS A 36 -11.93 1.56 14.72
CA LYS A 36 -12.70 2.50 13.88
C LYS A 36 -12.03 3.86 13.72
N ARG A 37 -10.73 3.97 14.01
CA ARG A 37 -9.98 5.22 13.82
C ARG A 37 -9.75 5.56 12.35
N GLU A 38 -9.82 4.57 11.46
CA GLU A 38 -9.71 4.74 10.01
C GLU A 38 -10.86 4.02 9.31
N GLY A 39 -11.28 4.51 8.14
CA GLY A 39 -12.32 3.87 7.32
C GLY A 39 -13.75 3.94 7.88
N PHE A 40 -13.98 4.74 8.93
CA PHE A 40 -15.31 4.98 9.51
C PHE A 40 -15.71 6.46 9.44
N PRO A 41 -17.01 6.76 9.41
CA PRO A 41 -18.16 5.85 9.40
C PRO A 41 -18.28 5.06 8.09
N LEU A 42 -18.92 3.90 8.17
CA LEU A 42 -19.21 3.09 6.98
C LEU A 42 -20.21 3.82 6.10
N GLU A 43 -19.98 3.77 4.79
CA GLU A 43 -20.91 4.25 3.79
C GLU A 43 -21.78 3.09 3.29
N THR A 44 -23.07 3.35 3.11
CA THR A 44 -24.00 2.39 2.55
C THR A 44 -24.85 3.06 1.50
N ASP A 45 -24.72 2.59 0.26
CA ASP A 45 -25.59 2.98 -0.83
C ASP A 45 -26.99 2.43 -0.62
N ARG A 46 -27.99 3.30 -0.72
CA ARG A 46 -29.39 2.91 -0.70
C ARG A 46 -29.94 2.84 -2.12
N ALA A 47 -31.03 2.08 -2.27
CA ALA A 47 -31.73 1.93 -3.54
C ALA A 47 -32.29 3.26 -4.10
N ASP A 48 -32.45 4.28 -3.26
CA ASP A 48 -32.86 5.64 -3.65
C ASP A 48 -31.69 6.54 -4.08
N GLY A 49 -30.46 6.00 -4.11
CA GLY A 49 -29.24 6.74 -4.47
C GLY A 49 -28.67 7.61 -3.35
N SER A 50 -29.27 7.61 -2.15
CA SER A 50 -28.72 8.31 -0.99
C SER A 50 -27.65 7.48 -0.27
N ILE A 51 -26.62 8.16 0.26
CA ILE A 51 -25.57 7.55 1.07
C ILE A 51 -25.93 7.68 2.55
N ARG A 52 -25.92 6.56 3.27
CA ARG A 52 -26.04 6.54 4.74
C ARG A 52 -24.66 6.32 5.36
N PHE A 53 -24.38 7.08 6.42
CA PHE A 53 -23.23 6.86 7.28
C PHE A 53 -23.61 6.04 8.52
N ASP A 54 -22.86 4.99 8.83
CA ASP A 54 -23.05 4.13 10.00
C ASP A 54 -21.79 4.06 10.89
N ASN A 55 -21.98 4.31 12.18
CA ASN A 55 -20.93 4.27 13.20
C ASN A 55 -20.75 2.86 13.81
N GLY A 56 -21.62 1.91 13.44
CA GLY A 56 -21.74 0.59 14.04
C GLY A 56 -22.27 0.62 15.49
N ILE A 57 -22.48 -0.57 16.06
CA ILE A 57 -23.17 -0.74 17.35
C ILE A 57 -22.41 -0.22 18.58
N ALA A 58 -21.08 -0.14 18.51
CA ALA A 58 -20.22 0.25 19.62
C ALA A 58 -19.91 1.76 19.67
N GLY A 59 -20.46 2.56 18.75
CA GLY A 59 -20.14 3.99 18.61
C GLY A 59 -18.75 4.24 17.99
N MET A 60 -18.32 5.51 18.00
CA MET A 60 -17.04 5.97 17.45
C MET A 60 -16.04 6.32 18.58
N PRO A 61 -14.72 6.11 18.37
CA PRO A 61 -13.70 6.53 19.31
C PRO A 61 -13.64 8.06 19.39
N THR A 62 -13.22 8.58 20.56
CA THR A 62 -12.86 9.99 20.66
C THR A 62 -11.62 10.29 19.80
N PRO A 63 -11.54 11.50 19.20
CA PRO A 63 -10.36 11.88 18.42
C PRO A 63 -9.07 11.79 19.21
N LYS A 64 -8.07 11.12 18.64
CA LYS A 64 -6.69 11.07 19.14
C LYS A 64 -5.83 11.91 18.22
N VAL A 65 -4.94 12.72 18.81
CA VAL A 65 -3.99 13.56 18.07
C VAL A 65 -2.61 12.92 18.14
N TYR A 66 -2.09 12.56 16.99
CA TYR A 66 -0.71 12.11 16.79
C TYR A 66 0.15 13.31 16.41
N LYS A 67 1.07 13.68 17.30
CA LYS A 67 2.07 14.70 17.03
C LYS A 67 3.12 14.13 16.10
N THR A 68 3.31 14.71 14.92
CA THR A 68 4.37 14.30 13.98
C THR A 68 5.41 15.40 13.88
N GLU A 69 6.67 15.01 13.67
CA GLU A 69 7.81 15.94 13.62
C GLU A 69 7.72 16.87 12.40
N PHE A 70 7.48 16.30 11.21
CA PHE A 70 7.67 17.03 9.94
C PHE A 70 6.37 17.33 9.17
N HIS A 71 5.25 16.72 9.56
CA HIS A 71 4.02 16.75 8.78
C HIS A 71 2.82 17.30 9.54
N GLY A 72 3.05 17.88 10.72
CA GLY A 72 2.02 18.46 11.58
C GLY A 72 1.22 17.40 12.33
N ASP A 73 0.22 17.86 13.07
CA ASP A 73 -0.66 16.96 13.82
C ASP A 73 -1.55 16.13 12.89
N PHE A 74 -1.64 14.84 13.16
CA PHE A 74 -2.60 13.95 12.53
C PHE A 74 -3.68 13.55 13.53
N VAL A 75 -4.96 13.66 13.16
CA VAL A 75 -6.08 13.37 14.05
C VAL A 75 -6.84 12.16 13.51
N ALA A 76 -7.19 11.21 14.38
CA ALA A 76 -8.03 10.05 14.02
C ALA A 76 -9.14 9.80 15.06
N PRO A 77 -10.41 9.61 14.66
CA PRO A 77 -10.87 9.49 13.28
C PRO A 77 -10.91 10.83 12.53
N HIS A 78 -10.83 10.78 11.20
CA HIS A 78 -10.85 11.96 10.32
C HIS A 78 -11.78 11.79 9.11
N GLY A 79 -12.09 12.91 8.45
CA GLY A 79 -12.86 12.93 7.20
C GLY A 79 -12.02 13.07 5.91
N ARG A 80 -10.69 12.92 5.97
CA ARG A 80 -9.79 13.17 4.82
C ARG A 80 -10.21 12.37 3.59
N ASP A 81 -10.53 11.10 3.76
CA ASP A 81 -10.81 10.19 2.66
C ASP A 81 -12.27 10.30 2.15
N ARG A 82 -13.10 11.20 2.71
CA ARG A 82 -14.44 11.48 2.17
C ARG A 82 -14.43 12.38 0.93
N GLN A 83 -13.29 12.99 0.62
CA GLN A 83 -13.08 13.82 -0.58
C GLN A 83 -12.35 13.04 -1.68
N GLU A 84 -12.57 11.73 -1.78
CA GLU A 84 -11.94 10.93 -2.83
C GLU A 84 -12.36 11.39 -4.24
N LEU A 85 -11.42 11.27 -5.17
CA LEU A 85 -11.68 11.51 -6.58
C LEU A 85 -12.73 10.51 -7.06
N PRO A 86 -13.60 10.90 -8.01
CA PRO A 86 -14.52 9.95 -8.61
C PRO A 86 -13.77 8.73 -9.14
N VAL A 87 -14.14 7.54 -8.66
CA VAL A 87 -13.56 6.28 -9.12
C VAL A 87 -13.81 6.18 -10.63
N GLN A 88 -12.77 5.92 -11.42
CA GLN A 88 -12.89 5.71 -12.88
C GLN A 88 -13.41 4.30 -13.18
N GLY A 89 -14.62 4.03 -12.73
CA GLY A 89 -15.29 2.77 -12.90
C GLY A 89 -16.79 2.93 -13.07
N ARG A 90 -17.38 2.01 -13.83
CA ARG A 90 -18.83 1.90 -14.00
C ARG A 90 -19.31 0.64 -13.32
N SER A 91 -20.44 0.72 -12.62
CA SER A 91 -21.08 -0.49 -12.11
C SER A 91 -21.55 -1.37 -13.27
N LEU A 92 -21.36 -2.68 -13.15
CA LEU A 92 -21.85 -3.67 -14.12
C LEU A 92 -23.39 -3.67 -14.24
N SER A 93 -24.09 -3.27 -13.18
CA SER A 93 -25.54 -3.09 -13.19
C SER A 93 -25.98 -2.03 -12.18
N GLY A 94 -27.24 -1.59 -12.20
CA GLY A 94 -27.77 -0.60 -11.26
C GLY A 94 -28.01 -1.12 -9.83
N LEU A 95 -27.62 -2.36 -9.52
CA LEU A 95 -27.82 -2.95 -8.21
C LEU A 95 -26.70 -2.54 -7.23
N PRO A 96 -27.00 -2.33 -5.94
CA PRO A 96 -25.97 -2.11 -4.92
C PRO A 96 -24.98 -3.27 -4.85
N SER A 97 -23.74 -2.98 -4.45
CA SER A 97 -22.66 -3.96 -4.26
C SER A 97 -22.19 -4.70 -5.52
N MET A 98 -22.55 -4.20 -6.71
CA MET A 98 -22.02 -4.74 -7.97
C MET A 98 -20.57 -4.31 -8.17
N PRO A 99 -19.72 -5.18 -8.75
CA PRO A 99 -18.35 -4.80 -9.08
C PRO A 99 -18.31 -3.62 -10.06
N LEU A 100 -17.27 -2.80 -9.90
CA LEU A 100 -16.97 -1.72 -10.83
C LEU A 100 -16.03 -2.23 -11.93
N GLU A 101 -16.41 -2.00 -13.18
CA GLU A 101 -15.50 -2.13 -14.33
C GLU A 101 -14.72 -0.84 -14.54
N PRO A 102 -13.39 -0.90 -14.73
CA PRO A 102 -12.60 0.26 -15.12
C PRO A 102 -13.16 0.93 -16.39
N THR A 103 -13.25 2.26 -16.39
CA THR A 103 -13.47 3.02 -17.61
C THR A 103 -12.13 3.41 -18.23
N GLY A 104 -11.98 3.21 -19.54
CA GLY A 104 -10.72 3.52 -20.24
C GLY A 104 -9.61 2.49 -20.01
N ASN A 105 -8.37 2.95 -19.80
CA ASN A 105 -7.22 2.08 -19.58
C ASN A 105 -7.18 1.57 -18.12
N PRO A 106 -7.36 0.26 -17.87
CA PRO A 106 -7.41 -0.27 -16.51
C PRO A 106 -6.07 -0.17 -15.75
N MET A 107 -4.95 0.00 -16.45
CA MET A 107 -3.64 0.21 -15.81
C MET A 107 -3.52 1.56 -15.10
N THR A 108 -4.33 2.55 -15.49
CA THR A 108 -4.22 3.94 -15.01
C THR A 108 -5.52 4.49 -14.44
N SER A 109 -6.56 3.65 -14.30
CA SER A 109 -7.86 4.06 -13.79
C SER A 109 -7.90 4.21 -12.26
N GLY A 110 -6.87 3.76 -11.54
CA GLY A 110 -6.80 3.89 -10.08
C GLY A 110 -7.86 3.06 -9.34
N ILE A 111 -8.27 1.91 -9.88
CA ILE A 111 -9.35 1.08 -9.34
C ILE A 111 -8.86 -0.34 -9.02
N GLY A 112 -9.52 -0.99 -8.05
CA GLY A 112 -9.22 -2.37 -7.67
C GLY A 112 -7.78 -2.49 -7.18
N PRO A 113 -6.97 -3.41 -7.74
CA PRO A 113 -5.57 -3.55 -7.32
C PRO A 113 -4.69 -2.38 -7.77
N GLY A 114 -5.20 -1.50 -8.63
CA GLY A 114 -4.56 -0.24 -9.01
C GLY A 114 -4.92 0.96 -8.15
N ALA A 115 -5.82 0.79 -7.17
CA ALA A 115 -6.23 1.87 -6.28
C ALA A 115 -5.10 2.30 -5.35
N PHE A 116 -5.12 3.57 -4.98
CA PHE A 116 -4.10 4.19 -4.14
C PHE A 116 -4.74 5.25 -3.25
N THR A 117 -4.15 5.50 -2.08
CA THR A 117 -4.65 6.54 -1.17
C THR A 117 -4.03 7.89 -1.50
N GLN A 118 -4.81 8.97 -1.43
CA GLN A 118 -4.32 10.35 -1.57
C GLN A 118 -3.53 10.80 -0.33
N ARG A 119 -2.35 10.22 -0.14
CA ARG A 119 -1.40 10.65 0.89
C ARG A 119 -0.84 12.03 0.55
N SER A 120 -0.17 12.66 1.52
CA SER A 120 0.39 13.98 1.29
C SER A 120 1.38 13.97 0.12
N ASN A 121 1.32 14.99 -0.74
CA ASN A 121 2.33 15.22 -1.76
C ASN A 121 3.59 15.89 -1.18
N LYS A 122 4.24 15.20 -0.24
CA LYS A 122 5.51 15.56 0.40
C LYS A 122 6.32 14.27 0.62
N PRO A 123 7.66 14.31 0.51
CA PRO A 123 8.50 13.17 0.83
C PRO A 123 8.32 12.72 2.28
N ASP A 124 8.47 11.43 2.53
CA ASP A 124 8.71 10.94 3.89
C ASP A 124 10.09 11.41 4.36
N MET A 125 10.27 11.56 5.67
CA MET A 125 11.45 12.21 6.24
C MET A 125 12.22 11.25 7.15
N THR A 126 13.55 11.33 7.11
CA THR A 126 14.46 10.75 8.11
C THR A 126 14.31 11.46 9.45
N ALA A 127 14.85 10.88 10.53
CA ALA A 127 14.85 11.51 11.85
C ALA A 127 15.58 12.87 11.86
N GLU A 128 16.55 13.06 10.97
CA GLU A 128 17.33 14.28 10.81
C GLU A 128 16.69 15.29 9.85
N GLY A 129 15.49 15.00 9.30
CA GLY A 129 14.76 15.94 8.46
C GLY A 129 15.22 16.00 6.99
N HIS A 130 15.85 14.94 6.49
CA HIS A 130 16.13 14.76 5.05
C HIS A 130 15.13 13.81 4.39
N ALA A 131 14.91 13.92 3.06
CA ALA A 131 14.03 13.02 2.30
C ALA A 131 14.44 11.53 2.48
N ARG A 132 13.54 10.69 2.94
CA ARG A 132 13.88 9.33 3.36
C ARG A 132 14.35 8.44 2.21
N ILE A 133 13.60 8.42 1.11
CA ILE A 133 13.86 7.58 -0.05
C ILE A 133 14.45 8.45 -1.17
N VAL A 134 15.68 8.13 -1.56
CA VAL A 134 16.47 8.89 -2.55
C VAL A 134 17.24 7.91 -3.45
N PRO A 135 17.61 8.31 -4.68
CA PRO A 135 18.51 7.50 -5.50
C PRO A 135 19.89 7.37 -4.85
N LEU A 136 20.60 6.28 -5.12
CA LEU A 136 21.91 5.98 -4.53
C LEU A 136 22.93 7.07 -4.86
N ARG A 137 22.81 7.74 -6.03
CA ARG A 137 23.64 8.90 -6.40
C ARG A 137 23.53 10.08 -5.41
N GLU A 138 22.42 10.22 -4.70
CA GLU A 138 22.17 11.26 -3.68
C GLU A 138 22.37 10.75 -2.24
N ALA A 139 22.59 9.43 -2.06
CA ALA A 139 22.73 8.78 -0.77
C ALA A 139 24.21 8.66 -0.36
N ALA A 140 24.84 9.80 -0.06
CA ALA A 140 26.24 9.81 0.39
C ALA A 140 26.46 8.87 1.60
N GLY A 141 27.49 8.01 1.51
CA GLY A 141 27.79 7.00 2.53
C GLY A 141 27.07 5.67 2.36
N PHE A 142 26.15 5.54 1.40
CA PHE A 142 25.52 4.27 1.05
C PHE A 142 26.27 3.58 -0.09
N SER A 143 26.34 2.25 0.01
CA SER A 143 26.83 1.38 -1.07
C SER A 143 25.95 0.15 -1.16
N LEU A 144 25.93 -0.47 -2.33
CA LEU A 144 25.38 -1.82 -2.47
C LEU A 144 26.31 -2.82 -1.77
N ALA A 145 25.74 -3.86 -1.16
CA ALA A 145 26.55 -4.90 -0.53
C ALA A 145 27.35 -5.67 -1.59
N GLU A 146 28.65 -5.89 -1.35
CA GLU A 146 29.57 -6.49 -2.33
C GLU A 146 29.19 -7.92 -2.75
N GLN A 147 28.51 -8.65 -1.85
CA GLN A 147 28.02 -10.01 -2.09
C GLN A 147 26.85 -10.05 -3.08
N ASP A 148 26.13 -8.94 -3.24
CA ASP A 148 24.95 -8.87 -4.07
C ASP A 148 25.28 -8.48 -5.51
N LEU A 149 24.39 -8.88 -6.43
CA LEU A 149 24.49 -8.45 -7.81
C LEU A 149 24.02 -7.00 -7.92
N ASP A 150 24.91 -6.11 -8.33
CA ASP A 150 24.54 -4.73 -8.68
C ASP A 150 23.52 -4.76 -9.84
N PRO A 151 22.29 -4.26 -9.63
CA PRO A 151 21.27 -4.29 -10.67
C PRO A 151 21.47 -3.21 -11.73
N ARG A 152 22.32 -2.21 -11.50
CA ARG A 152 22.55 -1.10 -12.46
C ARG A 152 23.16 -1.64 -13.76
N GLY A 153 22.62 -1.16 -14.88
CA GLY A 153 22.96 -1.61 -16.23
C GLY A 153 22.25 -2.89 -16.69
N LEU A 154 21.64 -3.65 -15.78
CA LEU A 154 20.92 -4.87 -16.14
C LEU A 154 19.65 -4.55 -16.96
N PRO A 155 19.32 -5.38 -17.96
CA PRO A 155 18.06 -5.26 -18.67
C PRO A 155 16.88 -5.64 -17.75
N VAL A 156 15.77 -4.93 -17.93
CA VAL A 156 14.52 -5.17 -17.20
C VAL A 156 13.53 -5.84 -18.15
N LEU A 157 13.13 -7.06 -17.81
CA LEU A 157 12.19 -7.85 -18.59
C LEU A 157 10.80 -7.81 -17.94
N GLY A 158 9.77 -7.59 -18.75
CA GLY A 158 8.38 -7.73 -18.35
C GLY A 158 7.92 -9.20 -18.33
N ALA A 159 6.65 -9.42 -17.98
CA ALA A 159 6.05 -10.75 -17.89
C ALA A 159 5.96 -11.48 -19.25
N ASP A 160 6.03 -10.73 -20.35
CA ASP A 160 6.15 -11.22 -21.73
C ASP A 160 7.59 -11.66 -22.09
N GLY A 161 8.55 -11.52 -21.18
CA GLY A 161 9.95 -11.85 -21.39
C GLY A 161 10.69 -10.86 -22.31
N GLN A 162 10.03 -9.79 -22.76
CA GLN A 162 10.65 -8.75 -23.58
C GLN A 162 11.37 -7.74 -22.70
N THR A 163 12.38 -7.05 -23.25
CA THR A 163 13.10 -6.00 -22.50
C THR A 163 12.31 -4.70 -22.58
N GLY A 164 11.94 -4.13 -21.43
CA GLY A 164 11.23 -2.84 -21.36
C GLY A 164 12.14 -1.66 -21.01
N GLY A 165 13.39 -1.91 -20.61
CA GLY A 165 14.37 -0.87 -20.30
C GLY A 165 15.63 -1.42 -19.63
N ARG A 166 16.41 -0.53 -19.02
CA ARG A 166 17.60 -0.86 -18.23
C ARG A 166 17.61 -0.08 -16.91
N VAL A 167 18.09 -0.74 -15.86
CA VAL A 167 18.26 -0.09 -14.56
C VAL A 167 19.37 0.95 -14.66
N THR A 168 19.09 2.19 -14.26
CA THR A 168 20.05 3.30 -14.23
C THR A 168 20.53 3.60 -12.82
N ASP A 169 19.68 3.43 -11.82
CA ASP A 169 20.04 3.64 -10.42
C ASP A 169 19.21 2.77 -9.47
N VAL A 170 19.55 2.80 -8.19
CA VAL A 170 18.86 2.11 -7.11
C VAL A 170 18.42 3.16 -6.10
N TRP A 171 17.16 3.13 -5.67
CA TRP A 171 16.65 4.05 -4.66
C TRP A 171 16.61 3.37 -3.30
N VAL A 172 17.24 4.02 -2.32
CA VAL A 172 17.48 3.47 -0.98
C VAL A 172 16.69 4.25 0.06
N ASP A 173 16.29 3.53 1.10
CA ASP A 173 15.73 4.10 2.33
C ASP A 173 16.87 4.39 3.31
N ARG A 174 17.08 5.68 3.60
CA ARG A 174 18.14 6.12 4.52
C ARG A 174 17.89 5.76 5.97
N SER A 175 16.63 5.54 6.37
CA SER A 175 16.26 5.20 7.74
C SER A 175 16.43 3.71 8.04
N GLU A 176 16.17 2.84 7.06
CA GLU A 176 16.16 1.37 7.26
C GLU A 176 17.27 0.62 6.49
N HIS A 177 18.13 1.31 5.72
CA HIS A 177 19.24 0.71 4.98
C HIS A 177 18.81 -0.40 4.00
N LEU A 178 17.74 -0.14 3.23
CA LEU A 178 17.20 -1.11 2.27
C LEU A 178 16.85 -0.47 0.92
N ILE A 179 16.88 -1.29 -0.14
CA ILE A 179 16.49 -0.89 -1.48
C ILE A 179 14.97 -0.89 -1.59
N ARG A 180 14.38 0.27 -1.93
CA ARG A 180 12.93 0.43 -2.10
C ARG A 180 12.51 0.36 -3.57
N TYR A 181 13.28 0.97 -4.47
CA TYR A 181 12.97 1.01 -5.90
C TYR A 181 14.22 0.82 -6.76
N LEU A 182 14.02 0.37 -7.99
CA LEU A 182 14.99 0.45 -9.07
C LEU A 182 14.56 1.58 -10.00
N GLU A 183 15.49 2.46 -10.36
CA GLU A 183 15.26 3.45 -11.41
C GLU A 183 15.56 2.82 -12.75
N VAL A 184 14.61 2.92 -13.69
CA VAL A 184 14.68 2.26 -14.98
C VAL A 184 14.51 3.29 -16.07
N GLN A 185 15.50 3.35 -16.96
CA GLN A 185 15.38 4.02 -18.24
C GLN A 185 14.61 3.09 -19.18
N THR A 186 13.38 3.47 -19.52
CA THR A 186 12.54 2.72 -20.45
C THR A 186 13.05 2.85 -21.89
N ASN A 187 12.64 1.94 -22.76
CA ASN A 187 13.06 1.95 -24.17
C ASN A 187 12.65 3.24 -24.93
N GLY A 188 11.55 3.87 -24.52
CA GLY A 188 11.07 5.16 -25.03
C GLY A 188 11.78 6.38 -24.42
N GLY A 189 12.74 6.19 -23.52
CA GLY A 189 13.56 7.28 -22.98
C GLY A 189 13.01 7.95 -21.73
N ARG A 190 11.99 7.39 -21.06
CA ARG A 190 11.52 7.87 -19.76
C ARG A 190 12.29 7.24 -18.60
N SER A 191 12.52 7.99 -17.53
CA SER A 191 12.94 7.43 -16.24
C SER A 191 11.70 7.13 -15.39
N VAL A 192 11.60 5.89 -14.91
CA VAL A 192 10.49 5.41 -14.08
C VAL A 192 11.02 4.61 -12.90
N LEU A 193 10.24 4.54 -11.82
CA LEU A 193 10.58 3.70 -10.67
C LEU A 193 9.84 2.37 -10.73
N VAL A 194 10.58 1.30 -10.45
CA VAL A 194 10.06 -0.05 -10.26
C VAL A 194 10.20 -0.41 -8.79
N PRO A 195 9.10 -0.69 -8.06
CA PRO A 195 9.19 -1.14 -6.67
C PRO A 195 9.97 -2.45 -6.55
N MET A 196 10.89 -2.53 -5.60
CA MET A 196 11.78 -3.68 -5.43
C MET A 196 11.01 -4.97 -5.11
N ASN A 197 9.84 -4.87 -4.48
CA ASN A 197 8.94 -6.00 -4.19
C ASN A 197 8.25 -6.58 -5.46
N PHE A 198 8.21 -5.85 -6.56
CA PHE A 198 7.77 -6.35 -7.87
C PHE A 198 8.92 -6.77 -8.79
N ALA A 199 10.14 -6.37 -8.45
CA ALA A 199 11.34 -6.69 -9.21
C ALA A 199 12.03 -7.94 -8.64
N ARG A 200 12.58 -8.76 -9.54
CA ARG A 200 13.47 -9.85 -9.13
C ARG A 200 14.79 -9.74 -9.87
N VAL A 201 15.86 -9.46 -9.14
CA VAL A 201 17.23 -9.45 -9.65
C VAL A 201 17.68 -10.91 -9.81
N ARG A 202 17.97 -11.31 -11.05
CA ARG A 202 18.33 -12.69 -11.41
C ARG A 202 19.80 -12.75 -11.77
N ARG A 203 20.54 -13.61 -11.08
CA ARG A 203 21.85 -14.09 -11.51
C ARG A 203 21.66 -15.35 -12.34
N ASP A 204 22.07 -15.32 -13.61
CA ASP A 204 21.88 -16.43 -14.53
C ASP A 204 23.07 -16.54 -15.48
N ARG A 205 23.69 -17.73 -15.51
CA ARG A 205 24.91 -17.98 -16.28
C ARG A 205 24.64 -18.19 -17.77
N ILE A 206 23.42 -18.58 -18.15
CA ILE A 206 23.07 -18.94 -19.52
C ILE A 206 22.41 -17.76 -20.22
N LYS A 207 21.38 -17.19 -19.60
CA LYS A 207 20.57 -16.11 -20.17
C LYS A 207 21.09 -14.71 -19.81
N GLY A 208 22.16 -14.63 -19.01
CA GLY A 208 22.73 -13.38 -18.51
C GLY A 208 21.94 -12.78 -17.34
N ASN A 209 22.64 -11.96 -16.55
CA ASN A 209 22.05 -11.25 -15.42
C ASN A 209 20.99 -10.25 -15.90
N ARG A 210 19.86 -10.18 -15.18
CA ARG A 210 18.70 -9.39 -15.57
C ARG A 210 17.79 -9.10 -14.38
N VAL A 211 16.89 -8.13 -14.55
CA VAL A 211 15.75 -7.91 -13.65
C VAL A 211 14.50 -8.42 -14.35
N THR A 212 13.63 -9.14 -13.64
CA THR A 212 12.33 -9.59 -14.17
C THR A 212 11.19 -9.00 -13.35
N ILE A 213 10.12 -8.58 -14.02
CA ILE A 213 8.90 -8.04 -13.42
C ILE A 213 7.72 -8.85 -13.96
N GLU A 214 7.02 -9.56 -13.07
CA GLU A 214 5.86 -10.38 -13.46
C GLU A 214 4.56 -9.56 -13.51
N ALA A 215 4.51 -8.43 -12.80
CA ALA A 215 3.30 -7.62 -12.69
C ALA A 215 2.90 -6.95 -14.00
N VAL A 216 3.85 -6.52 -14.84
CA VAL A 216 3.57 -5.76 -16.07
C VAL A 216 4.32 -6.33 -17.28
N LEU A 217 3.81 -6.06 -18.47
CA LEU A 217 4.49 -6.34 -19.74
C LEU A 217 5.60 -5.31 -19.99
N ALA A 218 6.58 -5.65 -20.83
CA ALA A 218 7.72 -4.78 -21.10
C ALA A 218 7.31 -3.39 -21.59
N GLY A 219 6.37 -3.32 -22.54
CA GLY A 219 5.87 -2.06 -23.09
C GLY A 219 5.04 -1.23 -22.10
N GLN A 220 4.52 -1.84 -21.05
CA GLN A 220 3.74 -1.14 -20.01
C GLN A 220 4.63 -0.33 -19.07
N LEU A 221 5.96 -0.53 -19.06
CA LEU A 221 6.85 0.34 -18.30
C LEU A 221 6.77 1.81 -18.75
N GLU A 222 6.40 2.07 -20.01
CA GLU A 222 6.14 3.42 -20.52
C GLU A 222 4.91 4.08 -19.88
N GLY A 223 4.01 3.31 -19.28
CA GLY A 223 2.81 3.80 -18.62
C GLY A 223 3.01 4.11 -17.13
N VAL A 224 4.15 3.74 -16.54
CA VAL A 224 4.42 3.97 -15.11
C VAL A 224 4.36 5.47 -14.82
N PRO A 225 3.68 5.91 -13.75
CA PRO A 225 3.64 7.32 -13.35
C PRO A 225 5.05 7.89 -13.12
N GLY A 226 5.30 9.07 -13.67
CA GLY A 226 6.57 9.78 -13.48
C GLY A 226 6.63 10.51 -12.14
N LEU A 227 7.84 10.84 -11.71
CA LEU A 227 8.07 11.66 -10.51
C LEU A 227 8.17 13.14 -10.88
N ALA A 228 7.80 14.00 -9.94
CA ALA A 228 8.02 15.43 -10.02
C ALA A 228 9.49 15.82 -9.83
N SER A 229 10.28 15.01 -9.13
CA SER A 229 11.70 15.24 -8.89
C SER A 229 12.54 13.98 -9.15
N PRO A 230 13.73 14.09 -9.77
CA PRO A 230 14.62 12.95 -9.97
C PRO A 230 15.45 12.59 -8.73
N SER A 231 15.34 13.32 -7.62
CA SER A 231 16.17 13.15 -6.42
C SER A 231 15.40 12.73 -5.17
N GLN A 232 14.07 12.67 -5.23
CA GLN A 232 13.20 12.29 -4.11
C GLN A 232 11.84 11.83 -4.62
N ILE A 233 11.12 11.09 -3.78
CA ILE A 233 9.77 10.63 -4.04
C ILE A 233 8.85 11.07 -2.89
N SER A 234 7.67 11.59 -3.23
CA SER A 234 6.63 11.93 -2.25
C SER A 234 5.83 10.71 -1.82
N ARG A 235 5.22 10.79 -0.63
CA ARG A 235 4.31 9.72 -0.13
C ARG A 235 3.13 9.45 -1.06
N LEU A 236 2.71 10.44 -1.85
CA LEU A 236 1.68 10.25 -2.88
C LEU A 236 2.24 9.52 -4.12
N GLU A 237 3.41 9.91 -4.59
CA GLU A 237 4.05 9.24 -5.73
C GLU A 237 4.41 7.78 -5.40
N GLU A 238 4.82 7.48 -4.15
CA GLU A 238 5.01 6.10 -3.68
C GLU A 238 3.74 5.26 -3.89
N GLU A 239 2.59 5.78 -3.48
CA GLU A 239 1.27 5.14 -3.61
C GLU A 239 0.87 4.96 -5.08
N VAL A 240 1.02 6.00 -5.89
CA VAL A 240 0.63 6.01 -7.30
C VAL A 240 1.51 5.05 -8.14
N VAL A 241 2.81 5.04 -7.90
CA VAL A 241 3.73 4.08 -8.55
C VAL A 241 3.38 2.66 -8.10
N MET A 242 3.20 2.41 -6.80
CA MET A 242 2.85 1.07 -6.30
C MET A 242 1.51 0.59 -6.87
N GLY A 243 0.50 1.46 -6.91
CA GLY A 243 -0.81 1.20 -7.50
C GLY A 243 -0.69 0.80 -8.97
N TYR A 244 0.16 1.45 -9.77
CA TYR A 244 0.35 1.06 -11.17
C TYR A 244 0.82 -0.41 -11.33
N PHE A 245 1.79 -0.85 -10.51
CA PHE A 245 2.24 -2.25 -10.55
C PHE A 245 1.20 -3.21 -9.96
N GLY A 246 0.44 -2.77 -8.94
CA GLY A 246 -0.73 -3.50 -8.45
C GLY A 246 -1.79 -3.71 -9.53
N ALA A 247 -2.10 -2.68 -10.32
CA ALA A 247 -3.00 -2.78 -11.47
C ALA A 247 -2.54 -3.90 -12.44
N GLY A 248 -1.25 -3.98 -12.71
CA GLY A 248 -0.66 -4.99 -13.59
C GLY A 248 -0.96 -6.43 -13.17
N THR A 249 -1.07 -6.74 -11.88
CA THR A 249 -1.32 -8.12 -11.43
C THR A 249 -2.67 -8.66 -11.90
N LEU A 250 -3.63 -7.78 -12.20
CA LEU A 250 -4.95 -8.15 -12.73
C LEU A 250 -5.17 -7.66 -14.17
N PHE A 251 -4.56 -6.56 -14.57
CA PHE A 251 -4.88 -5.84 -15.81
C PHE A 251 -3.78 -5.83 -16.87
N ALA A 252 -2.60 -6.39 -16.60
CA ALA A 252 -1.51 -6.39 -17.59
C ALA A 252 -1.85 -7.16 -18.86
N THR A 253 -2.66 -8.23 -18.75
CA THR A 253 -3.24 -8.96 -19.88
C THR A 253 -4.74 -9.20 -19.64
N PRO A 254 -5.57 -9.28 -20.69
CA PRO A 254 -6.99 -9.59 -20.53
C PRO A 254 -7.24 -10.89 -19.75
N ASP A 255 -6.47 -11.93 -20.06
CA ASP A 255 -6.60 -13.27 -19.46
C ASP A 255 -6.43 -13.28 -17.93
N ARG A 256 -5.70 -12.31 -17.34
CA ARG A 256 -5.53 -12.21 -15.88
C ARG A 256 -6.82 -11.87 -15.14
N ARG A 257 -7.80 -11.28 -15.85
CA ARG A 257 -9.10 -10.91 -15.28
C ARG A 257 -10.09 -12.07 -15.27
N GLU A 258 -9.84 -13.08 -16.09
CA GLU A 258 -10.74 -14.21 -16.27
C GLU A 258 -10.51 -15.29 -15.19
N PRO A 259 -11.52 -16.12 -14.91
CA PRO A 259 -11.34 -17.31 -14.09
C PRO A 259 -10.20 -18.18 -14.64
N LEU A 260 -9.43 -18.78 -13.72
CA LEU A 260 -8.29 -19.62 -14.09
C LEU A 260 -8.71 -20.94 -14.79
N LEU A 261 -9.94 -21.41 -14.54
CA LEU A 261 -10.50 -22.68 -15.01
C LEU A 261 -11.92 -22.49 -15.55
#